data_AF-A0A1D1XFK5-F1
#
_entry.id   AF-A0A1D1XFK5-F1
#
_cell.length_a   1.000
_cell.length_b   1.000
_cell.length_c   1.000
_cell.angle_alpha   90.00
_cell.angle_beta   90.00
_cell.angle_gamma   90.00
#
_symmetry.space_group_name_H-M   'P 1'
#
loop_
_entity.id
_entity.type
_entity.pdbx_description
1 polymer ?
#
loop_
_entity_poly.entity_id
_entity_poly.type
_entity_poly.pdbx_seq_one_letter_code
_entity_poly.pdbx_strand_id
1 'polypeptide(L)'
;SWCLAPFDPEGILSSLAAAVTCFIGLHFGHLVVHVKSHMKRMLFWSMTSFLLLLGGCIMAILGLPLSKPLYTLSYICVTAGLSGIVLSAIYYLVDVKQFTKPTILLQWMGMNALIVYALAACELFPAAIEGFYWRSPENNLVNMSESLLQAIVHSKRWGTLVFVFLEILFWCLAAGFLHMKGIYIKL
;
A
#
# COMPACT_ATOMS: atom_id res chain seq x y z
N SER A 1 8.66 11.57 30.51
CA SER A 1 7.74 11.64 29.36
C SER A 1 7.86 13.00 28.70
N TRP A 2 8.86 13.18 27.84
CA TRP A 2 9.11 14.45 27.17
C TRP A 2 8.41 14.45 25.80
N CYS A 3 7.59 15.48 25.58
CA CYS A 3 6.77 15.81 24.40
C CYS A 3 5.50 14.97 24.14
N LEU A 4 4.36 15.56 24.52
CA LEU A 4 2.99 15.21 24.12
C LEU A 4 2.54 15.98 22.85
N ALA A 5 3.44 16.73 22.21
CA ALA A 5 3.13 17.41 20.95
C ALA A 5 3.03 16.36 19.82
N PRO A 6 2.03 16.43 18.93
CA PRO A 6 2.00 15.60 17.74
C PRO A 6 3.30 15.82 16.97
N PHE A 7 4.06 14.74 16.77
CA PHE A 7 5.32 14.79 16.04
C PHE A 7 5.04 15.25 14.61
N ASP A 8 5.75 16.28 14.15
CA ASP A 8 5.63 16.75 12.76
C ASP A 8 6.21 15.68 11.83
N PRO A 9 5.40 15.04 10.97
CA PRO A 9 5.85 13.90 10.14
C PRO A 9 6.82 14.30 9.02
N GLU A 10 7.06 15.60 8.83
CA GLU A 10 7.84 16.24 7.75
C GLU A 10 9.31 16.57 8.15
N GLY A 11 9.79 16.06 9.29
CA GLY A 11 11.17 16.32 9.73
C GLY A 11 12.26 15.71 8.84
N ILE A 12 13.50 16.24 8.92
CA ILE A 12 14.69 15.72 8.20
C ILE A 12 14.89 14.22 8.41
N LEU A 13 14.62 13.74 9.63
CA LEU A 13 14.76 12.32 9.98
C LEU A 13 13.77 11.44 9.21
N SER A 14 12.53 11.91 9.02
CA SER A 14 11.49 11.24 8.24
C SER A 14 11.86 11.19 6.75
N SER A 15 12.36 12.31 6.21
CA SER A 15 12.85 12.37 4.82
C SER A 15 14.02 11.40 4.57
N LEU A 16 14.99 11.35 5.50
CA LEU A 16 16.11 10.42 5.42
C LEU A 16 15.63 8.96 5.49
N ALA A 17 14.70 8.67 6.40
CA ALA A 17 14.11 7.34 6.56
C ALA A 17 13.34 6.90 5.30
N ALA A 18 12.61 7.81 4.67
CA ALA A 18 11.95 7.59 3.38
C ALA A 18 12.97 7.31 2.27
N ALA A 19 14.06 8.08 2.20
CA ALA A 19 15.14 7.84 1.23
C ALA A 19 15.79 6.46 1.41
N VAL A 20 16.09 6.05 2.65
CA VAL A 20 16.62 4.70 2.96
C VAL A 20 15.65 3.61 2.50
N THR A 21 14.36 3.77 2.77
CA THR A 21 13.33 2.81 2.34
C THR A 21 13.26 2.72 0.82
N CYS A 22 13.37 3.85 0.11
CA CYS A 22 13.43 3.90 -1.34
C CYS A 22 14.66 3.15 -1.88
N PHE A 23 15.85 3.36 -1.28
CA PHE A 23 17.06 2.62 -1.67
C PHE A 23 16.95 1.11 -1.43
N ILE A 24 16.32 0.69 -0.32
CA ILE A 24 16.04 -0.72 -0.07
C ILE A 24 15.15 -1.28 -1.19
N GLY A 25 14.06 -0.59 -1.53
CA GLY A 25 13.19 -0.98 -2.65
C GLY A 25 13.93 -1.04 -4.00
N LEU A 26 14.79 -0.05 -4.27
CA LEU A 26 15.62 -0.01 -5.47
C LEU A 26 16.58 -1.21 -5.54
N HIS A 27 17.13 -1.65 -4.41
CA HIS A 27 17.94 -2.86 -4.34
C HIS A 27 17.15 -4.11 -4.75
N PHE A 28 15.90 -4.26 -4.28
CA PHE A 28 15.01 -5.34 -4.71
C PHE A 28 14.75 -5.30 -6.22
N GLY A 29 14.50 -4.12 -6.80
CA GLY A 29 14.32 -3.93 -8.23
C GLY A 29 15.57 -4.24 -9.05
N HIS A 30 16.74 -3.80 -8.59
CA HIS A 30 18.02 -4.05 -9.24
C HIS A 30 18.32 -5.55 -9.37
N LEU A 31 17.98 -6.34 -8.33
CA LEU A 31 18.13 -7.79 -8.35
C LEU A 31 17.21 -8.48 -9.36
N VAL A 32 16.00 -7.94 -9.62
CA VAL A 32 15.11 -8.44 -10.68
C VAL A 32 15.82 -8.41 -12.03
N VAL A 33 16.45 -7.27 -12.32
CA VAL A 33 17.06 -7.00 -13.63
C VAL A 33 18.33 -7.83 -13.82
N HIS A 34 19.17 -7.94 -12.80
CA HIS A 34 20.46 -8.64 -12.90
C HIS A 34 20.36 -10.17 -12.79
N VAL A 35 19.47 -10.70 -11.94
CA VAL A 35 19.39 -12.14 -11.68
C VAL A 35 18.31 -12.79 -12.56
N LYS A 36 18.76 -13.38 -13.67
CA LYS A 36 17.87 -14.04 -14.66
C LYS A 36 17.26 -15.35 -14.18
N SER A 37 17.92 -16.06 -13.25
CA SER A 37 17.42 -17.34 -12.74
C SER A 37 16.36 -17.14 -11.66
N HIS A 38 15.16 -17.71 -11.88
CA HIS A 38 14.02 -17.63 -10.95
C HIS A 38 14.36 -18.11 -9.54
N MET A 39 15.03 -19.26 -9.42
CA MET A 39 15.39 -19.82 -8.11
C MET A 39 16.44 -18.97 -7.38
N LYS A 40 17.46 -18.49 -8.09
CA LYS A 40 18.50 -17.63 -7.50
C LYS A 40 17.92 -16.29 -7.03
N ARG A 41 17.00 -15.70 -7.82
CA ARG A 41 16.30 -14.47 -7.45
C ARG A 41 15.46 -14.65 -6.20
N MET A 42 14.65 -15.71 -6.15
CA MET A 42 13.80 -16.00 -4.98
C MET A 42 14.64 -16.24 -3.72
N LEU A 43 15.75 -16.97 -3.85
CA LEU A 43 16.66 -17.21 -2.73
C LEU A 43 17.26 -15.90 -2.22
N PHE A 44 17.80 -15.06 -3.11
CA PHE A 44 18.41 -13.79 -2.72
C PHE A 44 17.39 -12.87 -2.03
N TRP A 45 16.20 -12.72 -2.61
CA TRP A 45 15.12 -11.94 -2.00
C TRP A 45 14.68 -12.48 -0.66
N SER A 46 14.48 -13.80 -0.54
CA SER A 46 14.10 -14.40 0.74
C SER A 46 15.18 -14.19 1.80
N MET A 47 16.45 -14.32 1.44
CA MET A 47 17.57 -14.12 2.36
C MET A 47 17.69 -12.67 2.80
N THR A 48 17.68 -11.70 1.87
CA THR A 48 17.76 -10.27 2.21
C THR A 48 16.56 -9.83 3.04
N SER A 49 15.36 -10.31 2.71
CA SER A 49 14.13 -9.99 3.44
C SER A 49 14.14 -10.56 4.86
N PHE A 50 14.58 -11.81 5.02
CA PHE A 50 14.71 -12.44 6.32
C PHE A 50 15.76 -11.75 7.20
N LEU A 51 16.90 -11.35 6.61
CA LEU A 51 17.94 -10.62 7.32
C LEU A 51 17.45 -9.24 7.80
N LEU A 52 16.71 -8.52 6.95
CA LEU A 52 16.07 -7.24 7.30
C LEU A 52 15.05 -7.42 8.43
N LEU A 53 14.19 -8.45 8.33
CA LEU A 53 13.20 -8.75 9.36
C LEU A 53 13.86 -9.08 10.70
N LEU A 54 14.87 -9.95 10.69
CA LEU A 54 15.60 -10.34 11.89
C LEU A 54 16.33 -9.14 12.52
N GLY A 55 17.02 -8.35 11.70
CA GLY A 55 17.69 -7.12 12.15
C GLY A 55 16.72 -6.12 12.77
N GLY A 56 15.55 -5.92 12.14
CA GLY A 56 14.50 -5.06 12.68
C GLY A 56 13.94 -5.55 14.02
N CYS A 57 13.72 -6.86 14.16
CA CYS A 57 13.25 -7.48 15.40
C CYS A 57 14.30 -7.38 16.52
N ILE A 58 15.57 -7.62 16.23
CA ILE A 58 16.66 -7.49 17.22
C ILE A 58 16.73 -6.03 17.72
N MET A 59 16.66 -5.06 16.81
CA MET A 59 16.65 -3.64 17.16
C MET A 59 15.44 -3.27 18.02
N ALA A 60 14.27 -3.85 17.76
CA ALA A 60 13.09 -3.66 18.58
C ALA A 60 13.28 -4.19 20.00
N ILE A 61 13.92 -5.36 20.16
CA ILE A 61 14.22 -5.96 21.47
C ILE A 61 15.29 -5.15 22.22
N LEU A 62 16.26 -4.57 21.51
CA LEU A 62 17.31 -3.70 22.07
C LEU A 62 16.79 -2.32 22.56
N GLY A 63 15.49 -2.05 22.41
CA GLY A 63 14.84 -0.86 22.98
C GLY A 63 14.52 0.25 21.98
N LEU A 64 14.66 0.02 20.67
CA LEU A 64 14.21 0.97 19.64
C LEU A 64 12.72 0.76 19.34
N PRO A 65 11.81 1.65 19.79
CA PRO A 65 10.38 1.43 19.67
C PRO A 65 9.93 1.41 18.21
N LEU A 66 9.04 0.47 17.89
CA LEU A 66 8.34 0.38 16.61
C LEU A 66 7.32 1.53 16.51
N SER A 67 7.78 2.69 16.07
CA SER A 67 6.96 3.89 15.98
C SER A 67 6.71 4.25 14.52
N LYS A 68 5.46 4.09 14.08
CA LYS A 68 5.00 4.51 12.75
C LYS A 68 5.17 6.04 12.51
N PRO A 69 4.88 6.93 13.48
CA PRO A 69 5.01 8.38 13.26
C PRO A 69 6.45 8.87 13.12
N LEU A 70 7.40 8.19 13.79
CA LEU A 70 8.82 8.53 13.78
C LEU A 70 9.61 7.83 12.67
N TYR A 71 8.96 6.91 11.96
CA TYR A 71 9.58 6.07 10.93
C TYR A 71 10.92 5.46 11.40
N THR A 72 10.93 4.91 12.62
CA THR A 72 12.15 4.40 13.28
C THR A 72 12.85 3.34 12.41
N LEU A 73 14.18 3.27 12.46
CA LEU A 73 14.96 2.26 11.73
C LEU A 73 14.49 0.81 11.97
N SER A 74 14.11 0.46 13.21
CA SER A 74 13.54 -0.86 13.52
C SER A 74 12.25 -1.12 12.73
N TYR A 75 11.37 -0.11 12.63
CA TYR A 75 10.14 -0.18 11.85
C TYR A 75 10.43 -0.31 10.34
N ILE A 76 11.39 0.44 9.80
CA ILE A 76 11.80 0.34 8.39
C ILE A 76 12.29 -1.07 8.07
N CYS A 77 13.19 -1.63 8.88
CA CYS A 77 13.75 -2.96 8.66
C CYS A 77 12.67 -4.05 8.70
N VAL A 78 11.77 -4.00 9.70
CA VAL A 78 10.67 -4.97 9.81
C VAL A 78 9.71 -4.85 8.63
N THR A 79 9.29 -3.63 8.27
CA THR A 79 8.34 -3.42 7.16
C THR A 79 8.93 -3.76 5.81
N ALA A 80 10.19 -3.37 5.54
CA ALA A 80 10.90 -3.74 4.34
C ALA A 80 11.09 -5.26 4.25
N GLY A 81 11.50 -5.92 5.34
CA GLY A 81 11.61 -7.38 5.39
C GLY A 81 10.29 -8.10 5.11
N LEU A 82 9.20 -7.65 5.74
CA LEU A 82 7.87 -8.22 5.50
C LEU A 82 7.40 -7.99 4.06
N SER A 83 7.59 -6.79 3.52
CA SER A 83 7.24 -6.47 2.13
C SER A 83 8.04 -7.32 1.13
N GLY A 84 9.31 -7.60 1.40
CA GLY A 84 10.16 -8.45 0.55
C GLY A 84 9.74 -9.92 0.56
N ILE A 85 9.30 -10.44 1.73
CA ILE A 85 8.70 -11.79 1.84
C ILE A 85 7.39 -11.85 1.03
N VAL A 86 6.52 -10.85 1.18
CA VAL A 86 5.25 -10.77 0.42
C VAL A 86 5.52 -10.67 -1.09
N LEU A 87 6.49 -9.84 -1.50
CA LEU A 87 6.90 -9.72 -2.89
C LEU A 87 7.40 -11.05 -3.45
N SER A 88 8.23 -11.78 -2.68
CA SER A 88 8.73 -13.11 -3.05
C SER A 88 7.59 -14.13 -3.18
N ALA A 89 6.58 -14.07 -2.30
CA ALA A 89 5.41 -14.95 -2.36
C ALA A 89 4.52 -14.66 -3.58
N ILE A 90 4.24 -13.38 -3.86
CA ILE A 90 3.50 -12.96 -5.07
C ILE A 90 4.26 -13.38 -6.33
N TYR A 91 5.57 -13.15 -6.36
CA TYR A 91 6.44 -13.56 -7.45
C TYR A 91 6.35 -15.06 -7.72
N TYR A 92 6.45 -15.89 -6.68
CA TYR A 92 6.30 -17.34 -6.82
C TYR A 92 4.91 -17.75 -7.36
N LEU A 93 3.85 -17.11 -6.86
CA LEU A 93 2.48 -17.45 -7.24
C LEU A 93 2.18 -17.06 -8.70
N VAL A 94 2.67 -15.91 -9.15
CA VAL A 94 2.44 -15.39 -10.50
C VAL A 94 3.37 -16.02 -11.53
N ASP A 95 4.68 -16.00 -11.30
CA ASP A 95 5.67 -16.43 -12.29
C ASP A 95 5.89 -17.94 -12.31
N VAL A 96 5.95 -18.60 -11.13
CA VAL A 96 6.26 -20.03 -11.05
C VAL A 96 4.99 -20.87 -11.16
N LYS A 97 3.94 -20.51 -10.41
CA LYS A 97 2.67 -21.25 -10.42
C LYS A 97 1.70 -20.81 -11.52
N GLN A 98 2.02 -19.75 -12.27
CA GLN A 98 1.21 -19.22 -13.39
C GLN A 98 -0.24 -18.92 -13.02
N PHE A 99 -0.51 -18.50 -11.78
CA PHE A 99 -1.84 -18.07 -11.35
C PHE A 99 -2.13 -16.64 -11.84
N THR A 100 -2.42 -16.49 -13.13
CA THR A 100 -2.57 -15.19 -13.79
C THR A 100 -3.96 -14.56 -13.65
N LYS A 101 -5.02 -15.36 -13.51
CA LYS A 101 -6.41 -14.86 -13.53
C LYS A 101 -6.73 -13.78 -12.47
N PRO A 102 -6.42 -13.97 -11.17
CA PRO A 102 -6.72 -12.95 -10.17
C PRO A 102 -5.73 -11.78 -10.19
N THR A 103 -4.53 -11.98 -10.75
CA THR A 103 -3.47 -10.96 -10.74
C THR A 103 -3.62 -9.94 -11.86
N ILE A 104 -4.49 -10.17 -12.84
CA ILE A 104 -4.84 -9.20 -13.89
C ILE A 104 -5.37 -7.88 -13.27
N LEU A 105 -6.22 -7.95 -12.25
CA LEU A 105 -6.73 -6.75 -11.56
C LEU A 105 -5.59 -5.96 -10.90
N LEU A 106 -4.70 -6.68 -10.22
CA LEU A 106 -3.53 -6.08 -9.57
C LEU A 106 -2.54 -5.50 -10.59
N GLN A 107 -2.41 -6.14 -11.75
CA GLN A 107 -1.57 -5.69 -12.85
C GLN A 107 -2.10 -4.39 -13.47
N TRP A 108 -3.41 -4.28 -13.71
CA TRP A 108 -4.01 -3.04 -14.24
C TRP A 108 -3.81 -1.86 -13.29
N MET A 109 -4.01 -2.11 -11.99
CA MET A 109 -3.74 -1.12 -10.95
C MET A 109 -2.25 -0.74 -10.91
N GLY A 110 -1.34 -1.72 -11.01
CA GLY A 110 0.11 -1.49 -11.01
C GLY A 110 0.60 -0.68 -12.20
N MET A 111 0.09 -0.95 -13.41
CA MET A 111 0.49 -0.22 -14.62
C MET A 111 0.06 1.26 -14.61
N ASN A 112 -1.03 1.59 -13.90
CA ASN A 112 -1.56 2.94 -13.79
C ASN A 112 -1.39 3.52 -12.37
N ALA A 113 -0.48 2.97 -11.58
CA ALA A 113 -0.37 3.25 -10.14
C ALA A 113 -0.17 4.74 -9.83
N LEU A 114 0.61 5.47 -10.64
CA LEU A 114 0.87 6.90 -10.42
C LEU A 114 -0.39 7.76 -10.60
N ILE A 115 -1.20 7.44 -11.62
CA ILE A 115 -2.45 8.16 -11.90
C ILE A 115 -3.46 7.86 -10.80
N VAL A 116 -3.62 6.58 -10.47
CA VAL A 116 -4.53 6.15 -9.40
C VAL A 116 -4.12 6.79 -8.07
N TYR A 117 -2.82 6.83 -7.76
CA TYR A 117 -2.31 7.49 -6.56
C TYR A 117 -2.61 8.99 -6.54
N ALA A 118 -2.35 9.71 -7.65
CA ALA A 118 -2.63 11.14 -7.73
C ALA A 118 -4.13 11.44 -7.60
N LEU A 119 -5.00 10.68 -8.28
CA LEU A 119 -6.45 10.85 -8.20
C LEU A 119 -7.00 10.51 -6.81
N ALA A 120 -6.48 9.47 -6.17
CA ALA A 120 -6.85 9.09 -4.81
C ALA A 120 -6.37 10.12 -3.78
N ALA A 121 -5.15 10.67 -3.93
CA ALA A 121 -4.59 11.69 -3.04
C ALA A 121 -5.34 13.04 -3.14
N CYS A 122 -5.93 13.36 -4.30
CA CYS A 122 -6.85 14.49 -4.44
C CYS A 122 -8.23 14.23 -3.80
N GLU A 123 -8.43 13.08 -3.16
CA GLU A 123 -9.71 12.60 -2.63
C GLU A 123 -10.86 12.75 -3.61
N LEU A 124 -10.58 12.55 -4.91
CA LEU A 124 -11.56 12.83 -5.97
C LEU A 124 -12.83 11.98 -5.79
N PHE A 125 -12.70 10.77 -5.25
CA PHE A 125 -13.82 9.86 -5.03
C PHE A 125 -14.69 10.28 -3.84
N PRO A 126 -14.15 10.45 -2.60
CA PRO A 126 -14.91 11.05 -1.50
C PRO A 126 -15.50 12.41 -1.86
N ALA A 127 -14.71 13.32 -2.45
CA ALA A 127 -15.16 14.67 -2.79
C ALA A 127 -16.25 14.68 -3.87
N ALA A 128 -16.22 13.77 -4.85
CA ALA A 128 -17.28 13.67 -5.86
C ALA A 128 -18.60 13.16 -5.26
N ILE A 129 -18.54 12.25 -4.28
CA ILE A 129 -19.72 11.68 -3.63
C ILE A 129 -20.26 12.63 -2.55
N GLU A 130 -19.39 13.29 -1.77
CA GLU A 130 -19.74 14.32 -0.79
C GLU A 130 -20.26 15.61 -1.44
N GLY A 131 -19.74 15.96 -2.62
CA GLY A 131 -20.20 17.11 -3.39
C GLY A 131 -21.69 17.02 -3.78
N PHE A 132 -22.26 15.81 -3.78
CA PHE A 132 -23.70 15.58 -3.92
C PHE A 132 -24.36 15.50 -2.54
N TYR A 133 -24.67 16.67 -1.97
CA TYR A 133 -25.46 16.79 -0.75
C TYR A 133 -26.91 17.13 -1.05
N TRP A 134 -27.85 16.47 -0.36
CA TRP A 134 -29.27 16.81 -0.48
C TRP A 134 -29.68 17.72 0.66
N ARG A 135 -29.78 19.03 0.37
CA ARG A 135 -30.38 20.08 1.21
C ARG A 135 -29.61 20.45 2.51
N SER A 136 -28.81 19.54 3.07
CA SER A 136 -27.97 19.74 4.26
C SER A 136 -26.63 19.02 4.09
N PRO A 137 -25.50 19.59 4.56
CA PRO A 137 -24.18 18.95 4.53
C PRO A 137 -24.07 17.70 5.41
N GLU A 138 -25.06 17.44 6.28
CA GLU A 138 -25.14 16.20 7.08
C GLU A 138 -25.72 15.03 6.26
N ASN A 139 -26.44 15.33 5.18
CA ASN A 139 -27.18 14.38 4.35
C ASN A 139 -26.46 14.12 3.01
N ASN A 140 -25.19 13.72 3.11
CA ASN A 140 -24.34 13.37 1.97
C ASN A 140 -24.61 11.93 1.51
N LEU A 141 -24.40 11.67 0.21
CA LEU A 141 -24.52 10.31 -0.36
C LEU A 141 -23.59 9.30 0.32
N VAL A 142 -22.43 9.74 0.82
CA VAL A 142 -21.51 8.89 1.60
C VAL A 142 -22.19 8.38 2.87
N ASN A 143 -22.72 9.27 3.71
CA ASN A 143 -23.42 8.90 4.95
C ASN A 143 -24.63 7.99 4.68
N MET A 144 -25.35 8.25 3.59
CA MET A 144 -26.48 7.41 3.17
C MET A 144 -26.00 6.01 2.74
N SER A 145 -24.96 5.92 1.93
CA SER A 145 -24.38 4.64 1.49
C SER A 145 -23.77 3.84 2.65
N GLU A 146 -23.08 4.51 3.59
CA GLU A 146 -22.51 3.88 4.76
C GLU A 146 -23.62 3.40 5.71
N SER A 147 -24.65 4.22 5.93
CA SER A 147 -25.81 3.83 6.75
C SER A 147 -26.58 2.65 6.15
N LEU A 148 -26.77 2.62 4.83
CA LEU A 148 -27.39 1.47 4.14
C LEU A 148 -26.54 0.21 4.26
N LEU A 149 -25.22 0.30 4.07
CA LEU A 149 -24.32 -0.85 4.23
C LEU A 149 -24.27 -1.33 5.68
N GLN A 150 -24.26 -0.41 6.66
CA GLN A 150 -24.33 -0.75 8.08
C GLN A 150 -25.67 -1.41 8.45
N ALA A 151 -26.78 -0.98 7.84
CA ALA A 151 -28.10 -1.59 8.03
C ALA A 151 -28.18 -2.99 7.42
N ILE A 152 -27.61 -3.19 6.22
CA ILE A 152 -27.55 -4.50 5.56
C ILE A 152 -26.68 -5.48 6.37
N VAL A 153 -25.52 -5.02 6.84
CA VAL A 153 -24.50 -5.86 7.49
C VAL A 153 -24.71 -5.97 9.02
N HIS A 154 -25.71 -5.28 9.58
CA HIS A 154 -26.07 -5.30 11.01
C HIS A 154 -24.92 -4.95 11.99
N SER A 155 -23.82 -4.39 11.48
CA SER A 155 -22.65 -4.05 12.30
C SER A 155 -21.87 -2.91 11.69
N LYS A 156 -21.57 -1.89 12.52
CA LYS A 156 -20.82 -0.70 12.10
C LYS A 156 -19.44 -1.03 11.54
N ARG A 157 -18.68 -1.91 12.22
CA ARG A 157 -17.30 -2.26 11.82
C ARG A 157 -17.25 -2.94 10.45
N TRP A 158 -18.19 -3.84 10.20
CA TRP A 158 -18.26 -4.58 8.94
C TRP A 158 -18.83 -3.72 7.81
N GLY A 159 -19.78 -2.82 8.11
CA GLY A 159 -20.28 -1.84 7.13
C GLY A 159 -19.17 -0.93 6.59
N THR A 160 -18.36 -0.33 7.48
CA THR A 160 -17.22 0.49 7.07
C THR A 160 -16.16 -0.32 6.32
N LEU A 161 -15.89 -1.57 6.72
CA LEU A 161 -14.98 -2.45 5.97
C LEU A 161 -15.48 -2.72 4.54
N VAL A 162 -16.77 -3.02 4.36
CA VAL A 162 -17.36 -3.26 3.03
C VAL A 162 -17.29 -2.00 2.16
N PHE A 163 -17.53 -0.83 2.75
CA PHE A 163 -17.37 0.45 2.06
C PHE A 163 -15.94 0.64 1.52
N VAL A 164 -14.92 0.37 2.35
CA VAL A 164 -13.51 0.45 1.92
C VAL A 164 -13.19 -0.57 0.81
N PHE A 165 -13.73 -1.79 0.88
CA PHE A 165 -13.54 -2.76 -0.19
C PHE A 165 -14.21 -2.34 -1.51
N LEU A 166 -15.36 -1.67 -1.45
CA LEU A 166 -16.03 -1.10 -2.63
C LEU A 166 -15.21 0.02 -3.25
N GLU A 167 -14.58 0.86 -2.44
CA GLU A 167 -13.67 1.91 -2.92
C GLU A 167 -12.44 1.30 -3.61
N ILE A 168 -11.81 0.29 -3.02
CA ILE A 168 -10.69 -0.43 -3.64
C ILE A 168 -11.13 -1.05 -4.97
N LEU A 169 -12.32 -1.66 -5.02
CA LEU A 169 -12.88 -2.22 -6.25
C LEU A 169 -13.12 -1.14 -7.31
N PHE A 170 -13.65 0.02 -6.92
CA PHE A 170 -13.85 1.17 -7.80
C PHE A 170 -12.53 1.62 -8.43
N TRP A 171 -11.47 1.78 -7.64
CA TRP A 171 -10.15 2.16 -8.17
C TRP A 171 -9.54 1.08 -9.07
N CYS A 172 -9.75 -0.21 -8.78
CA CYS A 172 -9.35 -1.31 -9.67
C CYS A 172 -10.07 -1.22 -11.03
N LEU A 173 -11.37 -0.92 -11.04
CA LEU A 173 -12.15 -0.73 -12.26
C LEU A 173 -11.72 0.52 -13.04
N ALA A 174 -11.48 1.63 -12.34
CA ALA A 174 -10.97 2.86 -12.94
C ALA A 174 -9.60 2.64 -13.61
N ALA A 175 -8.69 1.93 -12.93
CA ALA A 175 -7.39 1.56 -13.49
C ALA A 175 -7.54 0.63 -14.71
N GLY A 176 -8.48 -0.32 -14.67
CA GLY A 176 -8.83 -1.16 -15.81
C GLY A 176 -9.36 -0.37 -17.00
N PHE A 177 -10.22 0.63 -16.76
CA PHE A 177 -10.72 1.53 -17.79
C PHE A 177 -9.58 2.35 -18.44
N LEU A 178 -8.66 2.90 -17.63
CA LEU A 178 -7.47 3.60 -18.14
C LEU A 178 -6.61 2.68 -19.01
N HIS A 179 -6.41 1.43 -18.57
CA HIS A 179 -5.70 0.43 -19.35
C HIS A 179 -6.40 0.15 -20.69
N MET A 180 -7.72 -0.02 -20.71
CA MET A 180 -8.45 -0.23 -21.96
C MET A 180 -8.33 0.95 -22.93
N LYS A 181 -8.16 2.17 -22.40
CA LYS A 181 -7.93 3.38 -23.20
C LYS A 181 -6.46 3.58 -23.62
N GLY A 182 -5.55 2.74 -23.15
CA GLY A 182 -4.12 2.83 -23.48
C GLY A 182 -3.41 4.07 -22.94
N ILE A 183 -3.98 4.72 -21.92
CA ILE A 183 -3.41 5.93 -21.31
C ILE A 183 -2.45 5.48 -20.21
N TYR A 184 -1.15 5.63 -20.45
CA TYR A 184 -0.10 5.34 -19.47
C TYR A 184 0.76 6.59 -19.28
N ILE A 185 0.73 7.17 -18.08
CA ILE A 185 1.62 8.28 -17.72
C ILE A 185 2.92 7.67 -17.20
N LYS A 186 4.03 7.99 -17.88
CA LYS A 186 5.39 7.62 -17.46
C LYS A 186 6.06 8.88 -16.91
N LEU A 187 6.85 8.71 -15.85
CA LEU A 187 7.74 9.74 -15.33
C LEU A 187 9.08 9.71 -16.09
#